data_AF-I2K8S2-F1
#
_entry.id   AF-I2K8S2-F1
#
_cell.length_a   1.000
_cell.length_b   1.000
_cell.length_c   1.000
_cell.angle_alpha   90.00
_cell.angle_beta   90.00
_cell.angle_gamma   90.00
#
_symmetry.space_group_name_H-M   'P 1'
#
loop_
_entity.id
_entity.type
_entity.pdbx_description
1 polymer ?
#
loop_
_entity_poly.entity_id
_entity_poly.type
_entity_poly.pdbx_seq_one_letter_code
_entity_poly.pdbx_strand_id
1 'polypeptide(L)' 'MTLEEMEFELELAGLSREQQVKLLSFVKMNGFDAKTLDKKLQLMGYEAIFSIYDVEDDQK' A
#
# COMPACT_ATOMS: atom_id res chain seq x y z
N MET A 1 -1.58 -1.06 10.11
CA MET A 1 -1.18 -1.72 8.86
C MET A 1 0.09 -2.54 9.08
N THR A 2 -0.04 -3.86 9.13
CA THR A 2 1.06 -4.83 9.18
C THR A 2 1.49 -5.24 7.76
N LEU A 3 2.65 -5.87 7.63
CA LEU A 3 3.11 -6.36 6.32
C LEU A 3 2.19 -7.46 5.74
N GLU A 4 1.60 -8.29 6.60
CA GLU A 4 0.66 -9.34 6.20
C GLU A 4 -0.65 -8.73 5.70
N GLU A 5 -1.18 -7.72 6.40
CA GLU A 5 -2.36 -6.96 5.95
C GLU A 5 -2.08 -6.30 4.59
N MET A 6 -0.90 -5.71 4.40
CA MET A 6 -0.53 -5.11 3.12
C MET A 6 -0.43 -6.13 1.99
N GLU A 7 0.19 -7.27 2.25
CA GLU A 7 0.32 -8.35 1.27
C GLU A 7 -1.06 -8.81 0.77
N PHE A 8 -2.01 -8.97 1.69
CA PHE A 8 -3.39 -9.32 1.38
C PHE A 8 -4.10 -8.26 0.54
N GLU A 9 -4.01 -6.98 0.91
CA GLU A 9 -4.63 -5.89 0.14
C GLU A 9 -4.05 -5.77 -1.28
N LEU A 10 -2.73 -5.94 -1.43
CA LEU A 10 -2.08 -5.95 -2.75
C LEU A 10 -2.49 -7.15 -3.59
N GLU A 11 -2.70 -8.31 -2.97
CA GLU A 11 -3.21 -9.50 -3.64
C GLU A 11 -4.65 -9.30 -4.13
N LEU A 12 -5.52 -8.71 -3.30
CA LEU A 12 -6.89 -8.36 -3.68
C LEU A 12 -6.95 -7.37 -4.85
N ALA A 13 -6.01 -6.43 -4.89
CA ALA A 13 -5.88 -5.47 -5.98
C ALA A 13 -5.25 -6.05 -7.27
N GLY A 14 -4.91 -7.35 -7.27
CA GLY A 14 -4.42 -8.06 -8.45
C GLY A 14 -2.95 -7.80 -8.77
N LEU A 15 -2.14 -7.35 -7.80
CA LEU A 15 -0.70 -7.21 -8.01
C LEU A 15 -0.03 -8.58 -8.11
N SER A 16 0.94 -8.69 -9.01
CA SER A 16 1.77 -9.89 -9.11
C SER A 16 2.65 -10.06 -7.88
N ARG A 17 3.06 -11.31 -7.60
CA ARG A 17 3.96 -11.62 -6.49
C ARG A 17 5.24 -10.79 -6.51
N GLU A 18 5.80 -10.54 -7.70
CA GLU A 18 7.00 -9.73 -7.86
C GLU A 18 6.77 -8.26 -7.46
N GLN A 19 5.63 -7.69 -7.86
CA GLN A 19 5.28 -6.32 -7.48
C GLN A 19 5.03 -6.20 -5.98
N GLN A 20 4.33 -7.17 -5.38
CA GLN A 20 4.12 -7.25 -3.93
C GLN A 20 5.46 -7.26 -3.17
N VAL A 21 6.39 -8.14 -3.55
CA VAL A 21 7.70 -8.24 -2.90
C VAL A 21 8.48 -6.93 -2.99
N LYS A 22 8.44 -6.23 -4.13
CA LYS A 22 9.10 -4.92 -4.28
C LYS A 22 8.50 -3.86 -3.37
N LEU A 23 7.17 -3.78 -3.30
CA LEU A 23 6.47 -2.80 -2.46
C LEU A 23 6.69 -3.09 -0.97
N LEU A 24 6.57 -4.35 -0.53
CA LEU A 24 6.83 -4.75 0.85
C LEU A 24 8.29 -4.52 1.26
N SER A 25 9.23 -4.73 0.34
CA SER A 25 10.66 -4.43 0.60
C SER A 25 10.89 -2.93 0.78
N PHE A 26 10.26 -2.10 -0.05
CA PHE A 26 10.30 -0.64 0.10
C PHE A 26 9.77 -0.21 1.47
N VAL A 27 8.65 -0.78 1.91
CA VAL A 27 8.01 -0.49 3.20
C VAL A 27 8.88 -0.92 4.37
N LYS A 28 9.48 -2.11 4.30
CA LYS A 28 10.43 -2.59 5.33
C LYS A 28 11.61 -1.63 5.54
N MET A 29 12.08 -0.99 4.46
CA MET A 29 13.23 -0.08 4.52
C MET A 29 12.85 1.36 4.93
N ASN A 30 11.67 1.84 4.52
CA ASN A 30 11.30 3.26 4.64
C ASN A 30 10.16 3.53 5.63
N GLY A 31 9.57 2.50 6.21
CA GLY A 31 8.31 2.60 6.95
C GLY A 31 7.09 2.56 6.03
N PHE A 32 5.92 2.37 6.63
CA PHE A 32 4.64 2.40 5.93
C PHE A 32 4.13 3.84 5.83
N ASP A 33 3.84 4.27 4.60
CA ASP A 33 3.17 5.53 4.28
C ASP A 33 2.13 5.25 3.19
N ALA A 34 0.85 5.29 3.59
CA ALA A 34 -0.28 4.97 2.73
C ALA A 34 -0.35 5.88 1.49
N LYS A 35 -0.13 7.20 1.65
CA LYS A 35 -0.19 8.16 0.54
C LYS A 35 0.95 7.94 -0.45
N THR A 36 2.14 7.65 0.05
CA THR A 36 3.31 7.40 -0.80
C THR A 36 3.18 6.08 -1.56
N LEU A 37 2.67 5.03 -0.92
CA LEU A 37 2.40 3.74 -1.57
C LEU A 37 1.33 3.86 -2.65
N ASP A 38 0.22 4.52 -2.34
CA ASP A 38 -0.86 4.68 -3.31
C ASP A 38 -0.45 5.52 -4.51
N LYS A 39 0.36 6.56 -4.32
CA LYS A 39 0.96 7.28 -5.45
C LYS A 39 1.79 6.36 -6.34
N LYS A 40 2.58 5.44 -5.77
CA LYS A 40 3.35 4.46 -6.55
C LYS A 40 2.42 3.48 -7.29
N LEU A 41 1.36 3.02 -6.62
CA LEU A 41 0.35 2.13 -7.20
C LEU A 41 -0.40 2.78 -8.36
N GLN A 42 -0.81 4.04 -8.20
CA GLN A 42 -1.46 4.84 -9.25
C GLN A 42 -0.56 5.07 -10.46
N LEU A 43 0.75 5.33 -10.24
CA LEU A 43 1.72 5.41 -11.34
C LEU A 43 1.89 4.09 -12.08
N MET A 44 1.56 2.96 -11.44
CA MET A 44 1.55 1.62 -12.03
C MET A 44 0.18 1.25 -12.64
N GLY A 45 -0.83 2.14 -12.58
CA GLY A 45 -2.17 1.92 -13.14
C GLY A 45 -3.17 1.25 -12.19
N TYR A 46 -2.84 1.15 -10.90
CA TYR A 46 -3.73 0.60 -9.87
C TYR A 46 -4.52 1.71 -9.18
N GLU A 47 -5.66 1.36 -8.60
CA GLU A 47 -6.41 2.25 -7.72
C GLU A 47 -5.67 2.49 -6.39
N ALA A 48 -6.14 3.48 -5.63
CA ALA A 48 -5.69 3.69 -4.27
C ALA A 48 -6.12 2.49 -3.40
N ILE A 49 -5.16 1.82 -2.76
CA ILE A 49 -5.40 0.61 -1.95
C ILE A 49 -5.32 0.96 -0.47
N PHE A 50 -4.36 1.79 -0.07
CA PHE A 50 -4.02 1.99 1.33
C PHE A 50 -4.57 3.28 1.93
N SER A 51 -4.75 4.33 1.13
CA SER A 51 -5.21 5.64 1.59
C SER A 51 -6.67 5.64 2.05
N ILE A 52 -7.44 4.59 1.74
CA ILE A 52 -8.76 4.35 2.37
C ILE A 52 -8.65 4.01 3.86
N TYR A 53 -7.50 3.49 4.30
CA TYR A 53 -7.19 3.19 5.70
C TYR A 53 -6.46 4.33 6.39
N ASP A 54 -6.06 5.37 5.65
CA ASP A 54 -5.46 6.62 6.15
C ASP A 54 -6.54 7.57 6.70
N VAL A 55 -7.58 6.98 7.30
CA VAL A 55 -8.63 7.67 8.05
C VAL A 55 -8.16 7.93 9.48
N GLU A 56 -7.15 8.79 9.60
CA GLU A 56 -6.80 9.56 10.80
C GLU A 56 -6.45 10.97 10.27
N ASP A 57 -7.07 12.10 10.59
CA ASP A 57 -7.84 12.59 11.72
C ASP A 57 -8.90 13.58 11.21
N ASP A 58 -10.19 13.24 11.25
CA ASP A 58 -11.26 14.25 11.34
C ASP A 58 -11.69 14.31 12.82
N GLN A 59 -10.71 14.54 13.71
CA GLN A 59 -10.97 14.94 15.09
C GLN A 59 -11.41 16.41 15.05
N LYS A 60 -12.74 16.59 14.98
CA LYS A 60 -13.44 17.84 15.26
C LYS A 60 -13.16 18.37 16.66
#